data_AF-A0A3D2UT69-F1
#
_entry.id   AF-A0A3D2UT69-F1
#
_cell.length_a   1.000
_cell.length_b   1.000
_cell.length_c   1.000
_cell.angle_alpha   90.00
_cell.angle_beta   90.00
_cell.angle_gamma   90.00
#
_symmetry.space_group_name_H-M   'P 1'
#
loop_
_entity.id
_entity.type
_entity.pdbx_description
1 polymer ?
#
loop_
_entity_poly.entity_id
_entity_poly.type
_entity_poly.pdbx_seq_one_letter_code
_entity_poly.pdbx_strand_id
1 'polypeptide(L)' 'MFGFEGLDRRKEEERVRNEGRLPPGQSLTLKFPVLHYGPVPSFNPTTWDFRVWGEVEEEKRWS' A
#
# COMPACT_ATOMS: atom_id res chain seq x y z
N MET A 1 -12.72 14.78 -0.79
CA MET A 1 -11.30 14.84 -1.20
C MET A 1 -10.52 15.34 -0.01
N PHE A 2 -9.89 14.45 0.75
CA PHE A 2 -9.19 14.82 1.99
C PHE A 2 -7.94 15.64 1.64
N GLY A 3 -7.97 16.93 1.95
CA GLY A 3 -6.81 17.81 1.87
C GLY A 3 -5.89 17.52 3.04
N PHE A 4 -4.66 17.11 2.76
CA PHE A 4 -3.64 16.84 3.76
C PHE A 4 -2.67 18.01 3.79
N GLU A 5 -2.86 18.93 4.72
CA GLU A 5 -1.83 19.90 5.09
C GLU A 5 -0.59 19.12 5.55
N GLY A 6 0.54 19.40 4.90
CA GLY A 6 1.73 18.55 4.95
C GLY A 6 2.39 18.52 6.33
N LEU A 7 2.28 17.39 7.03
CA LEU A 7 3.22 17.02 8.08
C LEU A 7 4.63 17.11 7.52
N ASP A 8 5.49 17.91 8.17
CA ASP A 8 6.91 17.98 7.84
C ASP A 8 7.56 16.65 8.23
N ARG A 9 7.70 15.77 7.24
CA ARG A 9 8.32 14.44 7.39
C ARG A 9 9.66 14.51 8.13
N ARG A 10 10.44 15.58 7.95
CA ARG A 10 11.75 15.71 8.59
C ARG A 10 11.63 15.93 10.10
N LYS A 11 10.74 16.82 10.54
CA LYS A 11 10.51 17.07 11.97
C LYS A 11 10.02 15.81 12.69
N GLU A 12 9.09 15.09 12.06
CA GLU A 12 8.56 13.88 12.66
C GLU A 12 9.58 12.75 12.68
N GLU A 13 10.41 12.62 11.63
CA GLU A 13 11.51 11.66 11.62
C GLU A 13 12.54 11.94 12.72
N GLU A 14 12.90 13.21 12.94
CA GLU A 14 13.77 13.62 14.04
C GLU A 14 13.18 13.28 15.41
N ARG A 15 11.88 13.56 15.62
CA ARG A 15 11.17 13.20 16.86
C ARG A 15 11.23 11.69 17.13
N VAL A 16 10.86 10.87 16.15
CA VAL A 16 10.83 9.40 16.28
C VAL A 16 12.25 8.81 16.45
N ARG A 17 13.26 9.41 15.80
CA ARG A 17 14.67 9.06 15.98
C ARG A 17 15.16 9.38 17.39
N ASN A 18 14.82 10.55 17.92
CA ASN A 18 15.17 10.97 19.28
C ASN A 18 14.47 10.11 20.35
N GLU A 19 13.28 9.58 20.05
CA GLU A 19 12.57 8.61 20.90
C GLU A 19 13.16 7.19 20.83
N GLY A 20 14.19 6.95 20.01
CA GLY A 20 14.80 5.62 19.83
C GLY A 20 13.89 4.61 19.13
N ARG A 21 12.84 5.07 18.44
CA ARG A 21 11.83 4.22 17.78
C ARG A 21 12.12 3.98 16.30
N LEU A 22 13.11 4.66 15.72
CA LEU A 22 13.54 4.49 14.34
C LEU A 22 14.82 3.65 14.26
N PRO A 23 14.77 2.42 13.70
CA PRO A 23 15.96 1.59 13.52
C PRO A 23 17.04 2.28 12.66
N PRO A 24 18.34 1.96 12.86
CA PRO A 24 19.41 2.48 12.03
C PRO A 24 19.17 2.22 10.53
N GLY A 25 19.41 3.22 9.69
CA GLY A 25 19.24 3.12 8.23
C GLY A 25 17.80 3.21 7.71
N GLN A 26 16.79 3.32 8.58
CA GLN A 26 15.40 3.48 8.17
C GLN A 26 14.98 4.96 8.08
N SER A 27 14.02 5.24 7.20
CA SER A 27 13.36 6.56 7.07
C SER A 27 11.92 6.47 7.55
N LEU A 28 11.41 7.54 8.16
CA LEU A 28 10.03 7.56 8.63
C LEU A 28 9.08 7.66 7.43
N THR A 29 8.14 6.71 7.33
CA THR A 29 7.07 6.74 6.33
C THR A 29 5.78 7.22 6.99
N LEU A 30 5.29 8.39 6.58
CA LEU A 30 4.05 8.99 7.09
C LEU A 30 2.77 8.46 6.40
N LYS A 31 2.95 7.64 5.36
CA LYS A 31 1.89 7.10 4.52
C LYS A 31 2.12 5.60 4.36
N PHE A 32 1.08 4.87 3.97
CA PHE A 32 1.30 3.50 3.53
C PHE A 32 2.26 3.49 2.33
N PRO A 33 3.32 2.66 2.35
CA PRO A 33 4.22 2.55 1.23
C PRO A 33 3.45 2.03 0.01
N VAL A 34 3.73 2.60 -1.16
CA VAL A 34 3.26 2.03 -2.42
C VAL A 34 4.21 0.90 -2.77
N LEU A 35 3.69 -0.34 -2.79
CA LEU A 35 4.47 -1.53 -3.10
C LEU A 35 3.94 -2.12 -4.42
N HIS A 36 4.72 -1.99 -5.50
CA HIS A 36 4.47 -2.70 -6.75
C HIS A 36 5.78 -3.34 -7.23
N TYR A 37 5.72 -4.62 -7.61
CA TYR A 37 6.85 -5.34 -8.17
C TYR A 37 7.09 -5.00 -9.66
N GLY A 38 6.07 -4.43 -10.33
CA GLY A 38 6.13 -4.07 -11.74
C GLY A 38 5.06 -3.04 -12.12
N PRO A 39 4.85 -2.81 -13.43
CA PRO A 39 3.84 -1.86 -13.91
C PRO A 39 2.43 -2.23 -13.42
N VAL A 40 1.62 -1.23 -13.11
CA VAL A 40 0.19 -1.42 -12.80
C VAL A 40 -0.58 -1.66 -14.10
N PRO A 41 -1.28 -2.80 -14.26
CA PRO A 41 -2.06 -3.08 -15.47
C PRO A 41 -3.24 -2.12 -15.65
N SER A 42 -3.68 -1.92 -16.90
CA SER A 42 -4.93 -1.22 -17.20
C SER A 42 -6.13 -2.03 -16.72
N PHE A 43 -7.08 -1.38 -16.04
CA PHE A 43 -8.28 -2.03 -15.49
C PHE A 43 -9.54 -1.59 -16.27
N ASN A 44 -10.33 -2.58 -16.74
CA ASN A 44 -11.65 -2.35 -17.32
C ASN A 44 -12.70 -3.16 -16.53
N PRO A 45 -13.59 -2.51 -15.75
CA PRO A 45 -14.57 -3.20 -14.93
C PRO A 45 -15.61 -3.98 -15.73
N THR A 46 -15.92 -3.58 -16.97
CA THR A 46 -16.94 -4.24 -17.81
C THR A 46 -16.48 -5.60 -18.35
N THR A 47 -15.16 -5.85 -18.36
CA THR A 47 -14.57 -7.09 -18.88
C THR A 47 -13.78 -7.84 -17.83
N TRP A 48 -13.91 -7.48 -16.54
CA TRP A 48 -13.13 -8.06 -15.47
C TRP A 48 -13.84 -9.25 -14.85
N ASP A 49 -13.10 -10.33 -14.60
CA ASP A 49 -13.61 -11.54 -13.97
C ASP A 49 -12.80 -11.85 -12.70
N PHE A 50 -13.50 -12.10 -11.59
CA PHE A 50 -12.89 -12.71 -10.40
C PHE A 50 -13.10 -14.21 -10.43
N ARG A 51 -12.04 -15.00 -10.25
CA ARG A 51 -12.11 -16.46 -10.25
C ARG A 51 -11.41 -17.07 -9.05
N VAL A 52 -12.08 -18.03 -8.42
CA VAL A 52 -11.53 -18.92 -7.38
C VAL A 52 -11.56 -20.34 -7.94
N TRP A 53 -10.39 -20.98 -8.04
CA TRP A 53 -10.19 -22.24 -8.74
C TRP A 53 -8.99 -23.02 -8.15
N GLY A 54 -8.83 -24.29 -8.53
CA GLY A 54 -7.77 -25.18 -8.03
C GLY A 54 -8.26 -26.15 -6.95
N GLU A 55 -7.53 -26.28 -5.85
CA GLU A 55 -7.86 -27.16 -4.71
C GLU A 55 -9.01 -26.56 -3.86
N VAL A 56 -10.19 -26.43 -4.47
CA VAL A 56 -11.41 -25.92 -3.85
C VAL A 56 -12.57 -26.88 -4.09
N GLU A 57 -13.51 -26.96 -3.16
CA GLU A 57 -14.69 -27.85 -3.28
C GLU A 57 -15.56 -27.48 -4.49
N GLU A 58 -15.73 -26.18 -4.75
CA GLU A 58 -16.46 -25.65 -5.90
C GLU A 58 -15.75 -24.39 -6.44
N GLU A 59 -15.53 -24.35 -7.76
CA GLU A 59 -15.02 -23.15 -8.41
C GLU A 59 -16.07 -22.04 -8.44
N LYS A 60 -15.64 -20.79 -8.29
CA LYS A 60 -16.52 -19.62 -8.35
C LYS A 60 -16.01 -18.56 -9.31
N ARG A 61 -16.96 -17.88 -9.98
CA ARG A 61 -16.69 -16.79 -10.91
C ARG A 61 -17.70 -15.66 -10.71
N TRP A 62 -17.21 -14.42 -10.79
CA TRP A 62 -18.01 -13.19 -10.80
C TRP A 62 -17.54 -12.28 -11.93
N SER A 63 -18.50 -11.71 -12.67
CA SER A 63 -18.31 -10.85 -13.85
C SER A 63 -19.21 -9.63 -13.79
#